data_AF-A0A3P4B9J2-F1
#
_entry.id   AF-A0A3P4B9J2-F1
#
_cell.length_a   1.000
_cell.length_b   1.000
_cell.length_c   1.000
_cell.angle_alpha   90.00
_cell.angle_beta   90.00
_cell.angle_gamma   90.00
#
_symmetry.space_group_name_H-M   'P 1'
#
loop_
_entity.id
_entity.type
_entity.pdbx_description
1 polymer ?
#
loop_
_entity_poly.entity_id
_entity_poly.type
_entity_poly.pdbx_seq_one_letter_code
_entity_poly.pdbx_strand_id
1 'polypeptide(L)'
;MAKINGNDVQGMVRHWLNTPVGGYLGSDYGQDTKSLLQRPHADGAADSFLAKMRSDVPVLEALPVGSLNLYGVPSAPDRLDLVVEVFGQAIEITGGVNANQG
;
A
#
# COMPACT_ATOMS: atom_id res chain seq x y z
N MET A 1 2.43 24.37 -14.66
CA MET A 1 2.11 22.95 -14.38
C MET A 1 2.81 22.55 -13.10
N ALA A 2 2.10 22.03 -12.11
CA ALA A 2 2.73 21.51 -10.90
C ALA A 2 3.50 20.23 -11.27
N LYS A 3 4.77 20.14 -10.89
CA LYS A 3 5.60 18.95 -11.11
C LYS A 3 5.39 18.01 -9.92
N ILE A 4 4.82 16.84 -10.19
CA ILE A 4 4.70 15.77 -9.20
C ILE A 4 6.12 15.36 -8.77
N ASN A 5 6.39 15.36 -7.47
CA ASN A 5 7.64 14.93 -6.87
C ASN A 5 7.45 13.64 -6.03
N GLY A 6 8.55 13.10 -5.49
CA GLY A 6 8.51 11.85 -4.72
C GLY A 6 7.63 11.90 -3.47
N ASN A 7 7.49 13.05 -2.81
CA ASN A 7 6.61 13.20 -1.66
C ASN A 7 5.14 13.15 -2.07
N ASP A 8 4.79 13.69 -3.24
CA ASP A 8 3.43 13.63 -3.77
C ASP A 8 3.04 12.18 -4.06
N VAL A 9 3.95 11.40 -4.69
CA VAL A 9 3.73 9.98 -4.96
C VAL A 9 3.49 9.20 -3.67
N GLN A 10 4.31 9.43 -2.63
CA GLN A 10 4.06 8.80 -1.33
C GLN A 10 2.76 9.24 -0.68
N GLY A 11 2.37 10.52 -0.83
CA GLY A 11 1.10 11.02 -0.34
C GLY A 11 -0.08 10.29 -0.98
N MET A 12 -0.01 10.05 -2.29
CA MET A 12 -1.01 9.27 -3.02
C MET A 12 -1.07 7.82 -2.55
N VAL A 13 0.08 7.16 -2.35
CA VAL A 13 0.14 5.78 -1.84
C VAL A 13 -0.39 5.69 -0.41
N ARG A 14 -0.02 6.63 0.47
CA ARG A 14 -0.57 6.70 1.84
C ARG A 14 -2.09 6.92 1.83
N HIS A 15 -2.59 7.80 0.95
CA HIS A 15 -4.02 8.01 0.82
C HIS A 15 -4.75 6.73 0.40
N TRP A 16 -4.25 6.04 -0.63
CA TRP A 16 -4.80 4.77 -1.09
C TRP A 16 -4.76 3.70 0.01
N LEU A 17 -3.64 3.56 0.72
CA LEU A 17 -3.49 2.62 1.85
C LEU A 17 -4.44 2.90 3.01
N ASN A 18 -4.98 4.12 3.14
CA ASN A 18 -5.98 4.47 4.14
C ASN A 18 -7.41 4.47 3.60
N THR A 19 -7.61 4.14 2.33
CA THR A 19 -8.93 4.11 1.69
C THR A 19 -9.39 2.66 1.51
N PRO A 20 -10.36 2.18 2.31
CA PRO A 20 -10.90 0.84 2.12
C PRO A 20 -11.70 0.75 0.82
N VAL A 21 -11.71 -0.43 0.20
CA VAL A 21 -12.61 -0.71 -0.92
C VAL A 21 -14.07 -0.44 -0.52
N GLY A 22 -14.84 0.17 -1.43
CA GLY A 22 -16.22 0.60 -1.16
C GLY A 22 -16.34 1.92 -0.38
N GLY A 23 -15.23 2.61 -0.10
CA GLY A 23 -15.23 3.94 0.54
C GLY A 23 -15.79 5.06 -0.34
N TYR A 24 -15.76 4.88 -1.67
CA TYR A 24 -16.37 5.79 -2.64
C TYR A 24 -17.56 5.13 -3.33
N LEU A 25 -18.71 5.80 -3.35
CA LEU A 25 -19.93 5.27 -3.97
C LEU A 25 -19.73 5.07 -5.48
N GLY A 26 -19.97 3.86 -5.96
CA GLY A 26 -19.86 3.51 -7.37
C GLY A 26 -18.42 3.37 -7.89
N SER A 27 -17.43 3.29 -7.01
CA SER A 27 -16.03 3.07 -7.36
C SER A 27 -15.46 1.87 -6.60
N ASP A 28 -14.60 1.11 -7.27
CA ASP A 28 -13.80 0.02 -6.70
C ASP A 28 -12.45 0.49 -6.14
N TYR A 29 -12.21 1.82 -6.11
CA TYR A 29 -10.99 2.41 -5.57
C TYR A 29 -10.77 2.06 -4.10
N GLY A 30 -9.53 1.77 -3.76
CA GLY A 30 -9.09 1.47 -2.40
C GLY A 30 -8.60 0.04 -2.26
N GLN A 31 -8.42 -0.39 -1.01
CA GLN A 31 -7.71 -1.62 -0.67
C GLN A 31 -8.42 -2.48 0.38
N ASP A 32 -8.02 -3.75 0.47
CA ASP A 32 -8.27 -4.65 1.61
C ASP A 32 -6.96 -5.35 2.07
N THR A 33 -6.14 -4.64 2.83
CA THR A 33 -4.82 -5.05 3.34
C THR A 33 -4.96 -6.12 4.40
N LYS A 34 -6.09 -6.15 5.13
CA LYS A 34 -6.38 -7.18 6.12
C LYS A 34 -6.50 -8.55 5.46
N SER A 35 -7.03 -8.61 4.23
CA SER A 35 -7.07 -9.85 3.47
C SER A 35 -5.70 -10.46 3.24
N LEU A 36 -4.61 -9.66 3.21
CA LEU A 36 -3.24 -10.16 3.00
C LEU A 36 -2.64 -10.84 4.24
N LEU A 37 -3.15 -10.55 5.42
CA LEU A 37 -2.60 -11.10 6.66
C LEU A 37 -2.84 -12.61 6.72
N GLN A 38 -1.82 -13.34 7.20
CA GLN A 38 -1.84 -14.80 7.35
C GLN A 38 -2.05 -15.60 6.05
N ARG A 39 -1.93 -14.97 4.88
CA ARG A 39 -1.93 -15.68 3.60
C ARG A 39 -0.55 -16.24 3.27
N PRO A 40 -0.46 -17.42 2.64
CA PRO A 40 0.81 -17.91 2.12
C PRO A 40 1.34 -16.95 1.06
N HIS A 41 2.61 -16.55 1.15
CA HIS A 41 3.24 -15.64 0.17
C HIS A 41 3.13 -16.16 -1.28
N ALA A 42 3.16 -17.48 -1.47
CA ALA A 42 3.12 -18.12 -2.77
C ALA A 42 1.73 -18.13 -3.46
N ASP A 43 0.69 -17.59 -2.83
CA ASP A 43 -0.68 -17.64 -3.36
C ASP A 43 -1.03 -16.52 -4.36
N GLY A 44 -0.10 -15.59 -4.62
CA GLY A 44 -0.26 -14.50 -5.58
C GLY A 44 -1.12 -13.31 -5.10
N ALA A 45 -1.57 -13.31 -3.84
CA ALA A 45 -2.37 -12.20 -3.29
C ALA A 45 -1.57 -10.88 -3.22
N ALA A 46 -0.27 -10.96 -2.90
CA ALA A 46 0.61 -9.78 -2.87
C ALA A 46 0.77 -9.14 -4.26
N ASP A 47 0.96 -9.96 -5.30
CA ASP A 47 1.06 -9.47 -6.68
C ASP A 47 -0.25 -8.81 -7.14
N SER A 48 -1.38 -9.44 -6.81
CA SER A 48 -2.71 -8.90 -7.12
C SER A 48 -2.96 -7.56 -6.41
N PHE A 49 -2.51 -7.44 -5.16
CA PHE A 49 -2.59 -6.19 -4.39
C PHE A 49 -1.75 -5.07 -5.01
N LEU A 50 -0.51 -5.37 -5.40
CA LEU A 50 0.36 -4.41 -6.09
C LEU A 50 -0.19 -4.00 -7.46
N ALA A 51 -0.78 -4.95 -8.20
CA ALA A 51 -1.46 -4.67 -9.47
C ALA A 51 -2.65 -3.72 -9.27
N LYS A 52 -3.49 -3.97 -8.25
CA LYS A 52 -4.59 -3.07 -7.90
C LYS A 52 -4.10 -1.68 -7.54
N MET A 53 -3.04 -1.58 -6.73
CA MET A 53 -2.46 -0.28 -6.35
C MET A 53 -1.99 0.51 -7.57
N ARG A 54 -1.37 -0.15 -8.57
CA ARG A 54 -0.95 0.50 -9.82
C ARG A 54 -2.14 1.01 -10.62
N SER A 55 -3.21 0.22 -10.71
CA SER A 55 -4.45 0.60 -11.39
C SER A 55 -5.14 1.79 -10.72
N ASP A 56 -5.25 1.78 -9.39
CA ASP A 56 -5.92 2.83 -8.63
C ASP A 56 -5.08 4.11 -8.50
N VAL A 57 -3.74 3.98 -8.54
CA VAL A 57 -2.78 5.09 -8.42
C VAL A 57 -1.89 5.15 -9.67
N PRO A 58 -2.39 5.68 -10.81
CA PRO A 58 -1.73 5.56 -12.11
C PRO A 58 -0.33 6.19 -12.20
N VAL A 59 0.02 7.12 -11.31
CA VAL A 59 1.39 7.67 -11.24
C VAL A 59 2.43 6.57 -10.99
N LEU A 60 2.03 5.44 -10.40
CA LEU A 60 2.89 4.30 -10.14
C LEU A 60 3.27 3.53 -11.41
N GLU A 61 2.50 3.63 -12.49
CA GLU A 61 2.81 2.99 -13.78
C GLU A 61 4.05 3.60 -14.44
N ALA A 62 4.33 4.88 -14.19
CA ALA A 62 5.51 5.56 -14.71
C ALA A 62 6.80 5.17 -13.97
N LEU A 63 6.71 4.43 -12.86
CA LEU A 63 7.89 4.07 -12.08
C LEU A 63 8.60 2.86 -12.68
N PRO A 64 9.95 2.82 -12.65
CA PRO A 64 10.71 1.65 -13.08
C PRO A 64 10.30 0.38 -12.33
N VAL A 65 10.48 -0.77 -12.98
CA VAL A 65 10.30 -2.08 -12.34
C VAL A 65 11.17 -2.17 -11.08
N GLY A 66 10.62 -2.73 -10.00
CA GLY A 66 11.28 -2.83 -8.69
C GLY A 66 11.18 -1.57 -7.83
N SER A 67 10.56 -0.49 -8.31
CA SER A 67 10.35 0.74 -7.52
C SER A 67 9.15 0.69 -6.59
N LEU A 68 8.35 -0.38 -6.64
CA LEU A 68 7.17 -0.61 -5.80
C LEU A 68 7.22 -2.05 -5.32
N ASN A 69 7.35 -2.24 -4.00
CA ASN A 69 7.50 -3.55 -3.37
C ASN A 69 6.52 -3.68 -2.20
N LEU A 70 6.09 -4.91 -1.92
CA LEU A 70 5.29 -5.27 -0.74
C LEU A 70 5.99 -6.44 -0.02
N TYR A 71 6.23 -6.29 1.27
CA TYR A 71 6.84 -7.35 2.08
C TYR A 71 6.34 -7.30 3.52
N GLY A 72 6.51 -8.42 4.23
CA GLY A 72 6.20 -8.55 5.64
C GLY A 72 7.46 -8.44 6.50
N VAL A 73 7.38 -7.71 7.60
CA VAL A 73 8.43 -7.60 8.62
C VAL A 73 7.88 -8.17 9.94
N PRO A 74 8.43 -9.29 10.44
CA PRO A 74 8.05 -9.80 11.75
C PRO A 74 8.38 -8.79 12.85
N SER A 75 7.43 -8.52 13.74
CA SER A 75 7.61 -7.65 14.90
C SER A 75 7.14 -8.35 16.19
N ALA A 76 7.66 -7.91 17.33
CA ALA A 76 7.43 -8.57 18.61
C ALA A 76 6.31 -7.90 19.44
N PRO A 77 5.57 -8.67 20.26
CA PRO A 77 5.49 -10.14 20.26
C PRO A 77 4.54 -10.66 19.18
N ASP A 78 4.98 -11.69 18.43
CA ASP A 78 4.22 -12.47 17.44
C ASP A 78 3.28 -11.66 16.51
N ARG A 79 3.85 -10.68 15.80
CA ARG A 79 3.14 -9.82 14.84
C ARG A 79 3.85 -9.84 13.48
N LEU A 80 3.08 -9.61 12.42
CA LEU A 80 3.60 -9.36 11.07
C LEU A 80 3.15 -7.99 10.60
N ASP A 81 4.10 -7.11 10.36
CA ASP A 81 3.85 -5.79 9.77
C ASP A 81 4.01 -5.85 8.26
N LEU A 82 3.00 -5.40 7.53
CA LEU A 82 3.10 -5.27 6.08
C LEU A 82 3.70 -3.92 5.76
N VAL A 83 4.63 -3.89 4.80
CA VAL A 83 5.34 -2.69 4.37
C VAL A 83 5.22 -2.56 2.86
N VAL A 84 4.79 -1.38 2.41
CA VAL A 84 4.87 -0.98 1.00
C VAL A 84 6.05 -0.05 0.85
N GLU A 85 7.00 -0.43 0.01
CA GLU A 85 8.14 0.41 -0.32
C GLU A 85 7.96 1.04 -1.69
N VAL A 86 8.17 2.36 -1.78
CA VAL A 86 8.13 3.13 -3.01
C VAL A 86 9.44 3.90 -3.17
N PHE A 87 10.21 3.63 -4.22
CA PHE A 87 11.53 4.23 -4.45
C PHE A 87 12.48 4.12 -3.23
N GLY A 88 12.51 2.98 -2.56
CA GLY A 88 13.35 2.76 -1.38
C GLY A 88 12.86 3.47 -0.12
N GLN A 89 11.65 4.06 -0.14
CA GLN A 89 11.01 4.61 1.05
C GLN A 89 9.87 3.70 1.52
N ALA A 90 10.00 3.20 2.74
CA ALA A 90 9.03 2.33 3.38
C ALA A 90 7.81 3.11 3.92
N ILE A 91 6.63 2.57 3.67
CA ILE A 91 5.34 2.98 4.24
C ILE A 91 4.76 1.76 4.94
N GLU A 92 4.74 1.81 6.27
CA GLU A 92 4.15 0.75 7.09
C GLU A 92 2.63 0.75 6.95
N ILE A 93 2.07 -0.45 6.74
CA ILE A 93 0.64 -0.70 6.77
C ILE A 93 0.32 -1.19 8.19
N THR A 94 0.07 -0.25 9.10
CA THR A 94 -0.33 -0.62 10.45
C THR A 94 -1.77 -1.13 10.43
N GLY A 95 -1.93 -2.44 10.61
CA GLY A 95 -3.19 -3.09 10.89
C GLY A 95 -3.73 -2.67 12.25
N GLY A 96 -4.35 -1.48 12.33
CA GLY A 96 -5.06 -0.99 13.50
C GLY A 96 -4.17 -0.39 14.58
N VAL A 97 -3.83 0.89 14.43
CA VAL A 97 -4.10 1.99 15.38
C VAL A 97 -3.55 3.25 14.73
N ASN A 98 -4.33 4.34 14.76
CA ASN A 98 -3.81 5.67 14.53
C ASN A 98 -2.79 5.96 15.64
N ALA A 99 -1.50 5.74 15.38
CA ALA A 99 -0.46 6.34 16.19
C ALA A 99 -0.45 7.84 15.87
N ASN A 100 -0.93 8.63 16.82
CA ASN A 100 -0.97 10.10 16.85
C ASN A 100 -1.98 10.80 15.93
N GLN A 101 -3.17 11.08 16.49
CA GLN A 101 -3.79 12.39 16.37
C GLN A 101 -4.10 12.92 17.78
N GLY A 102 -3.39 13.97 18.20
CA GLY A 102 -3.78 14.87 19.30
C GLY A 102 -3.67 14.33 20.71
#